data_AF-A0A7W9Z299-F1
#
_entry.id   AF-A0A7W9Z299-F1
#
_cell.length_a   1.000
_cell.length_b   1.000
_cell.length_c   1.000
_cell.angle_alpha   90.00
_cell.angle_beta   90.00
_cell.angle_gamma   90.00
#
_symmetry.space_group_name_H-M   'P 1'
#
loop_
_entity.id
_entity.type
_entity.pdbx_description
1 polymer ?
#
loop_
_entity_poly.entity_id
_entity_poly.type
_entity_poly.pdbx_seq_one_letter_code
_entity_poly.pdbx_strand_id
1 'polypeptide(L)'
;MANLDNSEDVIDSRDVIARIEELEGERDNFTLPHPDGGDDVEAPGEWAGLNPDDAAELATLTALADAAESASDWVHGESLIRESYFTDYIEELVKDCYETPKGMDSGAWPWRHMTMDWEAAADEAKADYDEVDFDGVTYLIRC
;
A
#
# COMPACT_ATOMS: atom_id res chain seq x y z
N MET A 1 13.15 8.15 -6.59
CA MET A 1 12.32 7.60 -5.50
C MET A 1 11.09 6.96 -6.10
N ALA A 2 10.59 5.88 -5.50
CA ALA A 2 9.23 5.42 -5.77
C ALA A 2 8.28 6.51 -5.27
N ASN A 3 7.37 6.96 -6.13
CA ASN A 3 6.31 7.88 -5.74
C ASN A 3 5.20 6.98 -5.22
N LEU A 4 5.02 6.91 -3.89
CA LEU A 4 4.03 6.04 -3.29
C LEU A 4 2.69 6.77 -3.30
N ASP A 5 1.76 6.32 -4.14
CA ASP A 5 0.43 6.92 -4.27
C ASP A 5 -0.68 5.86 -4.28
N ASN A 6 -1.92 6.30 -4.06
CA ASN A 6 -3.09 5.43 -3.96
C ASN A 6 -3.60 4.88 -5.33
N SER A 7 -2.80 5.01 -6.39
CA SER A 7 -3.10 4.43 -7.70
C SER A 7 -2.48 3.04 -7.89
N GLU A 8 -1.52 2.65 -7.05
CA GLU A 8 -0.88 1.34 -7.14
C GLU A 8 -1.84 0.21 -6.74
N ASP A 9 -1.79 -0.89 -7.49
CA ASP A 9 -2.63 -2.06 -7.24
C ASP A 9 -2.16 -2.87 -6.03
N VAL A 10 -0.85 -2.85 -5.76
CA VAL A 10 -0.21 -3.52 -4.62
C VAL A 10 0.85 -2.59 -4.04
N ILE A 11 0.78 -2.33 -2.74
CA ILE A 11 1.74 -1.51 -1.99
C ILE A 11 2.45 -2.40 -0.96
N ASP A 12 3.76 -2.27 -0.83
CA ASP A 12 4.55 -2.92 0.23
C ASP A 12 4.67 -1.98 1.44
N SER A 13 4.35 -2.47 2.64
CA SER A 13 4.42 -1.68 3.87
C SER A 13 5.82 -1.11 4.14
N ARG A 14 6.90 -1.74 3.66
CA ARG A 14 8.27 -1.21 3.83
C ARG A 14 8.50 0.04 3.01
N ASP A 15 7.86 0.16 1.85
CA ASP A 15 7.93 1.37 1.04
C ASP A 15 7.18 2.51 1.73
N VAL A 16 6.05 2.23 2.39
CA VAL A 16 5.33 3.20 3.23
C VAL A 16 6.20 3.66 4.40
N ILE A 17 6.82 2.72 5.14
CA ILE A 17 7.71 3.03 6.27
C ILE A 17 8.90 3.88 5.80
N ALA A 18 9.57 3.47 4.71
CA ALA A 18 10.71 4.20 4.17
C ALA A 18 10.34 5.63 3.76
N ARG A 19 9.14 5.82 3.18
CA ARG A 19 8.67 7.14 2.77
C ARG A 19 8.31 8.02 3.98
N ILE A 20 7.70 7.45 5.02
CA ILE A 20 7.47 8.16 6.30
C ILE A 20 8.81 8.59 6.90
N GLU A 21 9.78 7.68 7.03
CA GLU A 21 11.10 7.99 7.60
C GLU A 21 11.85 9.09 6.82
N GLU A 22 11.72 9.10 5.49
CA GLU A 22 12.26 10.16 4.63
C GLU A 22 11.63 11.52 4.97
N LEU A 23 10.29 11.61 4.94
CA LEU A 23 9.54 12.84 5.19
C LEU A 23 9.76 13.37 6.62
N GLU A 24 9.81 12.47 7.61
CA GLU A 24 10.15 12.84 8.98
C GLU A 24 11.58 13.35 9.11
N GLY A 25 12.54 12.75 8.38
CA GLY A 25 13.92 13.22 8.33
C GLY A 25 14.04 14.60 7.67
N GLU A 26 13.26 14.88 6.63
CA GLU A 26 13.19 16.21 6.00
C GLU A 26 12.61 17.26 6.94
N ARG A 27 11.51 16.91 7.64
CA ARG A 27 10.88 17.76 8.66
C ARG A 27 11.86 18.07 9.78
N ASP A 28 12.48 17.05 10.36
CA ASP A 28 13.27 17.17 11.59
C ASP A 28 14.61 17.89 11.36
N ASN A 29 15.16 17.83 10.15
CA ASN A 29 16.38 18.55 9.74
C ASN A 29 16.07 19.85 8.96
N PHE A 30 14.82 20.32 8.98
CA PHE A 30 14.44 21.49 8.21
C PHE A 30 15.04 22.76 8.82
N THR A 31 15.75 23.52 8.00
CA THR A 31 16.36 24.79 8.39
C THR A 31 15.82 25.95 7.57
N LEU A 32 15.87 27.15 8.16
CA LEU A 32 15.57 28.40 7.48
C LEU A 32 16.80 29.30 7.40
N PRO A 33 16.92 30.12 6.33
CA PRO A 33 17.98 31.10 6.23
C PRO A 33 18.03 32.02 7.46
N HIS A 34 19.21 32.17 8.04
CA HIS A 34 19.39 33.11 9.15
C HIS A 34 19.10 34.55 8.68
N PRO A 35 18.26 35.32 9.41
CA PRO A 35 17.82 36.65 8.96
C PRO A 35 18.97 37.64 8.74
N ASP A 36 20.04 37.53 9.55
CA ASP A 36 21.23 38.39 9.45
C ASP A 36 22.41 37.77 8.66
N GLY A 37 22.18 36.68 7.90
CA GLY A 37 23.21 36.04 7.08
C GLY A 37 24.26 35.23 7.85
N GLY A 38 23.88 34.70 9.03
CA GLY A 38 24.63 33.69 9.79
C GLY A 38 24.29 32.26 9.35
N ASP A 39 24.65 31.28 10.17
CA ASP A 39 24.30 29.87 9.94
C ASP A 39 22.78 29.66 10.00
N ASP A 40 22.24 28.86 9.08
CA ASP A 40 20.81 28.54 9.00
C ASP A 40 20.28 28.01 10.35
N VAL A 41 19.02 28.32 10.64
CA VAL A 41 18.38 28.01 11.92
C VAL A 41 17.44 26.81 11.78
N GLU A 42 17.58 25.83 12.67
CA GLU A 42 16.65 24.70 12.76
C GLU A 42 15.21 25.20 13.01
N ALA A 43 14.29 24.82 12.14
CA ALA A 43 12.92 25.29 12.15
C ALA A 43 11.90 24.20 11.75
N PRO A 44 11.95 22.98 12.33
CA PRO A 44 11.08 21.86 11.94
C PRO A 44 9.58 22.19 11.98
N GLY A 45 9.18 23.13 12.86
CA GLY A 45 7.78 23.58 12.95
C GLY A 45 7.29 24.40 11.76
N GLU A 46 8.19 24.97 10.96
CA GLU A 46 7.85 25.74 9.75
C GLU A 46 7.80 24.85 8.49
N TRP A 47 8.35 23.62 8.56
CA TRP A 47 8.42 22.69 7.44
C TRP A 47 7.05 22.45 6.80
N ALA A 48 6.03 22.16 7.60
CA ALA A 48 4.69 21.87 7.10
C ALA A 48 4.03 23.07 6.40
N GLY A 49 4.37 24.30 6.81
CA GLY A 49 3.85 25.52 6.17
C GLY A 49 4.50 25.82 4.82
N LEU A 50 5.75 25.36 4.63
CA LEU A 50 6.55 25.58 3.42
C LEU A 50 6.52 24.39 2.45
N ASN A 51 6.20 23.20 2.95
CA ASN A 51 6.05 21.95 2.19
C ASN A 51 4.66 21.34 2.47
N PRO A 52 3.56 22.00 2.05
CA PRO A 52 2.21 21.56 2.40
C PRO A 52 1.83 20.22 1.77
N ASP A 53 2.35 19.92 0.57
CA ASP A 53 2.07 18.66 -0.13
C ASP A 53 2.75 17.48 0.61
N ASP A 54 4.04 17.62 0.94
CA ASP A 54 4.80 16.64 1.72
C ASP A 54 4.23 16.44 3.13
N ALA A 55 3.74 17.50 3.76
CA ALA A 55 3.09 17.42 5.06
C ALA A 55 1.73 16.70 5.00
N ALA A 56 0.98 16.89 3.91
CA ALA A 56 -0.25 16.16 3.67
C ALA A 56 0.03 14.68 3.38
N GLU A 57 1.03 14.38 2.56
CA GLU A 57 1.50 13.01 2.28
C GLU A 57 1.90 12.31 3.58
N LEU A 58 2.76 12.93 4.39
CA LEU A 58 3.19 12.38 5.68
C LEU A 58 1.99 12.06 6.57
N ALA A 59 1.04 13.00 6.70
CA ALA A 59 -0.16 12.78 7.50
C ALA A 59 -1.00 11.58 7.00
N THR A 60 -1.17 11.46 5.69
CA THR A 60 -1.91 10.34 5.07
C THR A 60 -1.20 9.01 5.29
N LEU A 61 0.12 8.95 5.07
CA LEU A 61 0.90 7.73 5.23
C LEU A 61 0.98 7.28 6.69
N THR A 62 1.13 8.22 7.63
CA THR A 62 1.06 7.91 9.07
C THR A 62 -0.32 7.37 9.45
N ALA A 63 -1.41 7.97 8.96
CA ALA A 63 -2.75 7.46 9.22
C ALA A 63 -2.97 6.05 8.65
N LEU A 64 -2.43 5.77 7.45
CA LEU A 64 -2.45 4.43 6.87
C LEU A 64 -1.69 3.42 7.72
N ALA A 65 -0.47 3.76 8.14
CA ALA A 65 0.35 2.90 8.98
C ALA A 65 -0.33 2.61 10.34
N ASP A 66 -0.91 3.63 10.97
CA ASP A 66 -1.67 3.47 12.23
C ASP A 66 -2.90 2.57 12.06
N ALA A 67 -3.60 2.66 10.92
CA ALA A 67 -4.76 1.82 10.62
C ALA A 67 -4.35 0.36 10.32
N ALA A 68 -3.18 0.15 9.73
CA ALA A 68 -2.67 -1.15 9.34
C ALA A 68 -1.87 -1.88 10.46
N GLU A 69 -1.39 -1.16 11.47
CA GLU A 69 -0.58 -1.73 12.57
C GLU A 69 -1.35 -2.84 13.33
N SER A 70 -2.68 -2.80 13.35
CA SER A 70 -3.50 -3.83 14.00
C SER A 70 -3.59 -5.15 13.21
N ALA A 71 -3.23 -5.17 11.93
CA ALA A 71 -3.51 -6.30 11.05
C ALA A 71 -2.38 -7.35 11.00
N SER A 72 -1.09 -6.98 11.15
CA SER A 72 0.00 -7.94 10.84
C SER A 72 1.42 -7.45 11.17
N ASP A 73 2.43 -8.21 10.71
CA ASP A 73 3.88 -7.96 10.79
C ASP A 73 4.30 -6.77 9.88
N TRP A 74 3.62 -5.63 9.99
CA TRP A 74 3.76 -4.43 9.16
C TRP A 74 5.22 -4.01 8.91
N VAL A 75 6.07 -4.13 9.94
CA VAL A 75 7.50 -3.79 9.89
C VAL A 75 8.35 -4.75 9.03
N HIS A 76 7.81 -5.89 8.62
CA HIS A 76 8.53 -6.94 7.88
C HIS A 76 8.16 -7.04 6.40
N GLY A 77 7.22 -6.23 5.91
CA GLY A 77 6.80 -6.19 4.51
C GLY A 77 5.51 -6.96 4.28
N GLU A 78 4.41 -6.26 4.50
CA GLU A 78 3.05 -6.71 4.26
C GLU A 78 2.51 -6.08 2.99
N SER A 79 1.70 -6.84 2.24
CA SER A 79 1.12 -6.38 0.98
C SER A 79 -0.27 -5.80 1.21
N LEU A 80 -0.45 -4.53 0.87
CA LEU A 80 -1.76 -3.89 0.78
C LEU A 80 -2.23 -4.05 -0.66
N ILE A 81 -3.36 -4.72 -0.86
CA ILE A 81 -3.92 -4.98 -2.19
C ILE A 81 -5.13 -4.08 -2.40
N ARG A 82 -5.13 -3.29 -3.47
CA ARG A 82 -6.24 -2.40 -3.78
C ARG A 82 -7.52 -3.20 -3.97
N GLU A 83 -8.63 -2.78 -3.35
CA GLU A 83 -9.88 -3.55 -3.41
C GLU A 83 -10.34 -3.80 -4.86
N SER A 84 -10.22 -2.80 -5.73
CA SER A 84 -10.59 -2.91 -7.15
C SER A 84 -9.73 -3.88 -7.96
N TYR A 85 -8.53 -4.24 -7.46
CA TYR A 85 -7.61 -5.20 -8.07
C TYR A 85 -7.69 -6.58 -7.39
N PHE A 86 -8.41 -6.71 -6.27
CA PHE A 86 -8.34 -7.89 -5.42
C PHE A 86 -8.76 -9.18 -6.13
N THR A 87 -9.74 -9.14 -7.04
CA THR A 87 -10.15 -10.31 -7.82
C THR A 87 -9.03 -10.82 -8.73
N ASP A 88 -8.32 -9.90 -9.40
CA ASP A 88 -7.19 -10.24 -10.27
C ASP A 88 -6.02 -10.81 -9.43
N TYR A 89 -5.75 -10.18 -8.28
CA TYR A 89 -4.77 -10.68 -7.31
C TYR A 89 -5.09 -12.12 -6.83
N ILE A 90 -6.35 -12.43 -6.53
CA ILE A 90 -6.74 -13.79 -6.12
C ILE A 90 -6.60 -14.79 -7.28
N GLU A 91 -6.92 -14.40 -8.52
CA GLU A 91 -6.67 -15.23 -9.70
C GLU A 91 -5.17 -15.55 -9.85
N GLU A 92 -4.30 -14.55 -9.70
CA GLU A 92 -2.84 -14.71 -9.75
C GLU A 92 -2.34 -15.60 -8.61
N LEU A 93 -2.76 -15.33 -7.37
CA LEU A 93 -2.41 -16.12 -6.19
C LEU A 93 -2.79 -17.60 -6.36
N VAL A 94 -4.00 -17.86 -6.88
CA VAL A 94 -4.46 -19.24 -7.08
C VAL A 94 -3.62 -19.95 -8.15
N LYS A 95 -3.31 -19.29 -9.27
CA LYS A 95 -2.49 -19.86 -10.34
C LYS A 95 -1.06 -20.15 -9.90
N ASP A 96 -0.51 -19.31 -9.02
CA ASP A 96 0.86 -19.45 -8.54
C ASP A 96 1.01 -20.50 -7.43
N CYS A 97 0.00 -20.61 -6.55
CA CYS A 97 0.10 -21.43 -5.34
C CYS A 97 -0.63 -22.77 -5.43
N TYR A 98 -1.57 -22.96 -6.35
CA TYR A 98 -2.42 -24.14 -6.41
C TYR A 98 -2.33 -24.85 -7.76
N GLU A 99 -2.39 -26.18 -7.74
CA GLU A 99 -2.44 -26.97 -8.96
C GLU A 99 -3.81 -26.83 -9.61
N THR A 100 -3.83 -26.44 -10.88
CA THR A 100 -5.07 -26.43 -11.66
C THR A 100 -5.60 -27.85 -11.84
N PRO A 101 -6.93 -28.06 -11.83
CA PRO A 101 -7.52 -29.36 -12.10
C PRO A 101 -6.99 -29.97 -13.41
N LYS A 102 -6.69 -31.28 -13.38
CA LYS A 102 -6.13 -31.98 -14.54
C LYS A 102 -7.01 -31.81 -15.77
N GLY A 103 -6.42 -31.23 -16.82
CA GLY A 103 -7.08 -31.00 -18.11
C GLY A 103 -7.73 -29.63 -18.24
N MET A 104 -7.79 -28.81 -17.18
CA MET A 104 -8.34 -27.45 -17.24
C MET A 104 -7.59 -26.60 -18.26
N ASP A 105 -6.26 -26.70 -18.28
CA ASP A 105 -5.40 -25.96 -19.22
C ASP A 105 -5.25 -26.65 -20.60
N SER A 106 -5.94 -27.77 -20.84
CA SER A 106 -5.77 -28.55 -22.07
C SER A 106 -6.39 -27.90 -23.31
N GLY A 107 -7.30 -26.94 -23.13
CA GLY A 107 -8.11 -26.38 -24.22
C GLY A 107 -9.08 -27.39 -24.86
N ALA A 108 -9.19 -28.60 -24.31
CA ALA A 108 -10.10 -29.63 -24.79
C ALA A 108 -11.52 -29.38 -24.30
N TRP A 109 -12.51 -29.95 -24.99
CA TRP A 109 -13.86 -30.04 -24.45
C TRP A 109 -13.88 -31.04 -23.27
N PRO A 110 -14.60 -30.77 -22.16
CA PRO A 110 -15.40 -29.57 -21.87
C PRO A 110 -14.60 -28.39 -21.28
N TRP A 111 -13.37 -28.63 -20.85
CA TRP A 111 -12.52 -27.70 -20.10
C TRP A 111 -12.40 -26.30 -20.70
N ARG A 112 -12.31 -26.15 -22.03
CA ARG A 112 -12.21 -24.84 -22.69
C ARG A 112 -13.40 -23.89 -22.48
N HIS A 113 -14.53 -24.41 -22.00
CA HIS A 113 -15.75 -23.64 -21.74
C HIS A 113 -16.07 -23.57 -20.24
N MET A 114 -15.20 -24.11 -19.39
CA MET A 114 -15.29 -23.98 -17.95
C MET A 114 -14.36 -22.85 -17.51
N THR A 115 -14.87 -21.96 -16.68
CA THR A 115 -14.11 -20.87 -16.07
C THR A 115 -14.24 -20.98 -14.56
N MET A 116 -13.21 -20.54 -13.84
CA MET A 116 -13.34 -20.36 -12.39
C MET A 116 -14.17 -19.11 -12.13
N ASP A 117 -14.96 -19.14 -11.05
CA ASP A 117 -15.67 -17.96 -10.55
C ASP A 117 -14.73 -17.19 -9.62
N TRP A 118 -13.94 -16.28 -10.20
CA TRP A 118 -12.93 -15.51 -9.47
C TRP A 118 -13.55 -14.47 -8.53
N GLU A 119 -14.72 -13.91 -8.88
CA GLU A 119 -15.45 -13.01 -7.99
C GLU A 119 -15.87 -13.74 -6.72
N ALA A 120 -16.46 -14.94 -6.85
CA ALA A 120 -16.81 -15.75 -5.68
C ALA A 120 -15.58 -16.18 -4.86
N ALA A 121 -14.48 -16.56 -5.53
CA ALA A 121 -13.23 -16.91 -4.84
C ALA A 121 -12.66 -15.72 -4.07
N ALA A 122 -12.70 -14.51 -4.64
CA ALA A 122 -12.26 -13.29 -4.01
C ALA A 122 -13.16 -12.93 -2.81
N ASP A 123 -14.49 -13.00 -2.96
CA ASP A 123 -15.43 -12.76 -1.87
C ASP A 123 -15.23 -13.71 -0.69
N GLU A 124 -14.93 -14.99 -0.94
CA GLU A 124 -14.57 -15.95 0.11
C GLU A 124 -13.21 -15.61 0.75
N ALA A 125 -12.21 -15.26 -0.07
CA ALA A 125 -10.87 -14.91 0.40
C ALA A 125 -10.84 -13.63 1.25
N LYS A 126 -11.73 -12.65 0.98
CA LYS A 126 -11.84 -11.41 1.76
C LYS A 126 -12.06 -11.64 3.26
N ALA A 127 -12.58 -12.81 3.67
CA ALA A 127 -12.75 -13.14 5.08
C ALA A 127 -11.43 -13.20 5.88
N ASP A 128 -10.29 -13.37 5.19
CA ASP A 128 -8.94 -13.37 5.77
C ASP A 128 -8.23 -11.99 5.63
N TYR A 129 -8.97 -10.94 5.24
CA TYR A 129 -8.43 -9.59 5.02
C TYR A 129 -9.24 -8.53 5.77
N ASP A 130 -8.55 -7.51 6.25
CA ASP A 130 -9.11 -6.28 6.80
C ASP A 130 -9.01 -5.14 5.78
N GLU A 131 -9.97 -4.21 5.85
CA GLU A 131 -10.00 -3.01 5.01
C GLU A 131 -9.28 -1.83 5.69
N VAL A 132 -8.39 -1.18 4.95
CA VAL A 132 -7.72 0.07 5.35
C VAL A 132 -7.97 1.16 4.30
N ASP A 133 -8.18 2.39 4.75
CA ASP A 133 -8.36 3.55 3.88
C ASP A 133 -7.01 4.22 3.60
N PHE A 134 -6.73 4.47 2.32
CA PHE A 134 -5.59 5.26 1.88
C PHE A 134 -6.07 6.37 0.94
N ASP A 135 -6.25 7.57 1.51
CA ASP A 135 -6.71 8.77 0.78
C ASP A 135 -8.02 8.51 0.00
N GLY A 136 -9.00 7.88 0.67
CA GLY A 136 -10.31 7.55 0.09
C GLY A 136 -10.32 6.33 -0.83
N VAL A 137 -9.21 5.61 -0.96
CA VAL A 137 -9.12 4.33 -1.68
C VAL A 137 -9.00 3.20 -0.68
N THR A 138 -9.85 2.18 -0.80
CA THR A 138 -9.81 0.99 0.05
C THR A 138 -8.72 0.02 -0.41
N TYR A 139 -7.86 -0.34 0.52
CA TYR A 139 -6.89 -1.43 0.38
C TYR A 139 -7.22 -2.55 1.37
N LEU A 140 -6.84 -3.77 1.00
CA LEU A 140 -7.03 -4.99 1.78
C LEU A 140 -5.68 -5.46 2.28
N ILE A 141 -5.58 -5.69 3.59
CA ILE A 141 -4.41 -6.24 4.27
C ILE A 141 -4.79 -7.55 4.94
N ARG A 142 -3.92 -8.55 4.85
CA ARG A 142 -4.22 -9.87 5.41
C ARG A 142 -4.09 -9.85 6.95
N CYS A 143 -5.01 -10.47 7.67
CA CYS A 143 -5.01 -10.59 9.13
C CYS A 143 -4.99 -12.03 9.67
#